data_AF-A0A8H5CHY3-F1
#
_entry.id   AF-A0A8H5CHY3-F1
#
_cell.length_a   1.000
_cell.length_b   1.000
_cell.length_c   1.000
_cell.angle_alpha   90.00
_cell.angle_beta   90.00
_cell.angle_gamma   90.00
#
_symmetry.space_group_name_H-M   'P 1'
#
loop_
_entity.id
_entity.type
_entity.pdbx_description
1 polymer ?
#
loop_
_entity_poly.entity_id
_entity_poly.type
_entity_poly.pdbx_seq_one_letter_code
_entity_poly.pdbx_strand_id
1 'polypeptide(L)'
;MPPKDLASLPVELLSLILQELGLEDIFNARQVCRSMHTASCARQVWSSLVLKSLGQSLPRPFFLPKPLQECSSLDIENSIRRWEADWTPKSPVQTARRPVIRGGKVDPLPRCLSICMVPGGQFVLAGLVDGSVWSFDISDDWTSTSSVEAKLLIPSSFPPSEGAGGAIDVLLAIDYISEEALGPNQDACYLSQFNLAVIACPTRSESSNTVGVWRVHLSQPTSELPSGRQAMRLGEHLSSFKDSKAAFLYGASLLGKDLAYSMESPPAGCTVIVNWEEARGKTEGDELLRWYIDRAVRTVHLLPGDRILVVDGNFIGIVNWRLRWPTSTLSPGRQELRPIHYPWSRVLKSQVSGISISPPLILQGTARLVVPTFHEAFSLIIPIDNYDLEAIRFQSLLKAEFGFACNQKQLVFGHRRAVGMEDYRGKHFLSAAQYRFPGETTAPYSPKFQWQPHDTFDPTSTNFNFTTHLLYDQYTNRIVQTDHRMSYFIMVSSYASHTVDPGKSSVLSSEIQKIGSAPWYNGESESEVGSGSSEEGKGEEKEGGDEEEGEEETGEEREEEETNSDDDDAPSVVEDTTDDKNGDDEKLDSGFDEGVLSDRGESNALVDEDTEESE
;
A
#
# COMPACT_ATOMS: atom_id res chain seq x y z
N MET A 1 33.76 3.20 -50.17
CA MET A 1 34.13 2.61 -48.88
C MET A 1 32.85 2.08 -48.25
N PRO A 2 32.79 0.82 -47.78
CA PRO A 2 31.63 0.37 -47.03
C PRO A 2 31.46 1.25 -45.78
N PRO A 3 30.21 1.55 -45.37
CA PRO A 3 29.97 2.31 -44.15
C PRO A 3 30.65 1.60 -42.98
N LYS A 4 31.36 2.35 -42.14
CA LYS A 4 31.95 1.80 -40.91
C LYS A 4 30.80 1.28 -40.06
N ASP A 5 30.83 -0.02 -39.78
CA ASP A 5 29.81 -0.68 -38.96
C ASP A 5 29.85 -0.09 -37.54
N LEU A 6 28.71 0.32 -37.01
CA LEU A 6 28.58 0.82 -35.64
C LEU A 6 29.12 -0.21 -34.64
N ALA A 7 28.92 -1.50 -34.90
CA ALA A 7 29.39 -2.58 -34.05
C ALA A 7 30.92 -2.76 -34.03
N SER A 8 31.65 -2.05 -34.92
CA SER A 8 33.12 -2.03 -34.93
C SER A 8 33.73 -1.00 -33.96
N LEU A 9 32.90 -0.15 -33.34
CA LEU A 9 33.36 0.80 -32.33
C LEU A 9 33.76 0.06 -31.04
N PRO A 10 34.75 0.60 -30.29
CA PRO A 10 35.03 0.16 -28.92
C PRO A 10 33.77 0.19 -28.04
N VAL A 11 33.66 -0.78 -27.12
CA VAL A 11 32.50 -0.95 -26.24
C VAL A 11 32.22 0.29 -25.39
N GLU A 12 33.25 1.06 -25.07
CA GLU A 12 33.17 2.32 -24.33
C GLU A 12 32.40 3.38 -25.14
N LEU A 13 32.70 3.51 -26.44
CA LEU A 13 32.00 4.44 -27.33
C LEU A 13 30.56 3.98 -27.58
N LEU A 14 30.34 2.68 -27.75
CA LEU A 14 29.00 2.12 -27.83
C LEU A 14 28.18 2.42 -26.57
N SER A 15 28.78 2.26 -25.38
CA SER A 15 28.11 2.55 -24.11
C SER A 15 27.76 4.03 -23.95
N LEU A 16 28.56 4.95 -24.50
CA LEU A 16 28.23 6.38 -24.53
C LEU A 16 27.06 6.67 -25.47
N ILE A 17 27.01 6.04 -26.64
CA ILE A 17 25.89 6.17 -27.57
C ILE A 17 24.60 5.61 -26.94
N LEU A 18 24.68 4.44 -26.31
CA LEU A 18 23.54 3.79 -25.67
C LEU A 18 22.98 4.59 -24.47
N GLN A 19 23.80 5.40 -23.80
CA GLN A 19 23.33 6.30 -22.73
C GLN A 19 22.39 7.39 -23.23
N GLU A 20 22.40 7.70 -24.54
CA GLU A 20 21.51 8.70 -25.16
C GLU A 20 20.21 8.11 -25.70
N LEU A 21 20.04 6.79 -25.61
CA LEU A 21 18.85 6.10 -26.09
C LEU A 21 17.76 5.98 -25.01
N GLY A 22 16.52 5.80 -25.46
CA GLY A 22 15.40 5.49 -24.58
C GLY A 22 15.37 4.03 -24.12
N LEU A 23 14.44 3.72 -23.21
CA LEU A 23 14.25 2.37 -22.66
C LEU A 23 14.02 1.33 -23.75
N GLU A 24 13.07 1.61 -24.64
CA GLU A 24 12.69 0.72 -25.76
C GLU A 24 13.86 0.48 -26.72
N ASP A 25 14.58 1.54 -27.08
CA ASP A 25 15.74 1.47 -27.96
C ASP A 25 16.87 0.61 -27.39
N ILE A 26 17.09 0.66 -26.07
CA ILE A 26 18.10 -0.18 -25.41
C ILE A 26 17.71 -1.66 -25.46
N PHE A 27 16.44 -1.98 -25.24
CA PHE A 27 15.95 -3.36 -25.39
C PHE A 27 16.09 -3.86 -26.83
N ASN A 28 15.80 -3.02 -27.82
CA ASN A 28 15.95 -3.35 -29.24
C ASN A 28 17.42 -3.50 -29.63
N ALA A 29 18.28 -2.57 -29.23
CA ALA A 29 19.72 -2.58 -29.49
C ALA A 29 20.38 -3.89 -29.01
N ARG A 30 19.95 -4.40 -27.86
CA ARG A 30 20.46 -5.66 -27.29
C ARG A 30 20.17 -6.88 -28.18
N GLN A 31 19.13 -6.83 -29.01
CA GLN A 31 18.76 -7.92 -29.92
C GLN A 31 19.51 -7.87 -31.26
N VAL A 32 20.25 -6.79 -31.55
CA VAL A 32 20.90 -6.59 -32.85
C VAL A 32 22.15 -7.47 -33.03
N CYS A 33 23.11 -7.38 -32.11
CA CYS A 33 24.36 -8.15 -32.18
C CYS A 33 25.04 -8.29 -30.81
N ARG A 34 26.06 -9.15 -30.71
CA ARG A 34 26.80 -9.40 -29.46
C ARG A 34 27.47 -8.14 -28.90
N SER A 35 28.08 -7.30 -29.74
CA SER A 35 28.73 -6.06 -29.28
C SER A 35 27.73 -5.09 -28.64
N MET A 36 26.57 -4.89 -29.26
CA MET A 36 25.50 -4.05 -28.71
C MET A 36 24.90 -4.66 -27.44
N HIS A 37 24.74 -5.99 -27.41
CA HIS A 37 24.32 -6.70 -26.21
C HIS A 37 25.29 -6.42 -25.05
N THR A 38 26.59 -6.65 -25.25
CA THR A 38 27.63 -6.42 -24.23
C THR A 38 27.66 -4.96 -23.78
N ALA A 39 27.62 -4.00 -24.71
CA ALA A 39 27.60 -2.58 -24.37
C ALA A 39 26.33 -2.19 -23.58
N SER A 40 25.16 -2.73 -23.95
CA SER A 40 23.89 -2.47 -23.26
C SER A 40 23.83 -3.05 -21.84
N CYS A 41 24.71 -3.98 -21.50
CA CYS A 41 24.80 -4.54 -20.15
C CYS A 41 25.67 -3.68 -19.22
N ALA A 42 26.34 -2.64 -19.73
CA ALA A 42 27.15 -1.75 -18.91
C ALA A 42 26.28 -1.01 -17.89
N ARG A 43 26.75 -0.99 -16.65
CA ARG A 43 26.01 -0.37 -15.53
C ARG A 43 25.75 1.12 -15.73
N GLN A 44 26.71 1.86 -16.29
CA GLN A 44 26.51 3.29 -16.56
C GLN A 44 25.37 3.57 -17.54
N VAL A 45 25.10 2.66 -18.50
CA VAL A 45 23.98 2.79 -19.44
C VAL A 45 22.66 2.75 -18.68
N TRP A 46 22.45 1.73 -17.86
CA TRP A 46 21.22 1.57 -17.07
C TRP A 46 21.04 2.66 -16.00
N SER A 47 22.13 3.09 -15.36
CA SER A 47 22.05 4.15 -14.35
C SER A 47 21.66 5.49 -14.98
N SER A 48 22.28 5.85 -16.11
CA SER A 48 21.92 7.05 -16.88
C SER A 48 20.47 6.98 -17.38
N LEU A 49 20.07 5.81 -17.90
CA LEU A 49 18.73 5.57 -18.41
C LEU A 49 17.65 5.77 -17.34
N VAL A 50 17.84 5.21 -16.14
CA VAL A 50 16.90 5.41 -15.01
C VAL A 50 16.80 6.89 -14.69
N LEU A 51 17.93 7.56 -14.44
CA LEU A 51 17.94 8.97 -14.05
C LEU A 51 17.26 9.87 -15.10
N LYS A 52 17.49 9.62 -16.39
CA LYS A 52 16.81 10.33 -17.51
C LYS A 52 15.30 10.00 -17.57
N SER A 53 14.91 8.78 -17.21
CA SER A 53 13.53 8.29 -17.28
C SER A 53 12.67 8.65 -16.06
N LEU A 54 13.28 8.93 -14.90
CA LEU A 54 12.57 9.26 -13.65
C LEU A 54 11.75 10.54 -13.79
N GLY A 55 10.46 10.42 -13.52
CA GLY A 55 9.48 11.49 -13.67
C GLY A 55 9.05 11.72 -15.12
N GLN A 56 9.55 10.95 -16.10
CA GLN A 56 9.18 11.05 -17.51
C GLN A 56 8.42 9.81 -17.98
N SER A 57 9.07 8.64 -17.91
CA SER A 57 8.49 7.33 -18.25
C SER A 57 8.44 6.40 -17.03
N LEU A 58 9.36 6.60 -16.08
CA LEU A 58 9.32 5.98 -14.76
C LEU A 58 8.73 6.97 -13.75
N PRO A 59 7.94 6.49 -12.79
CA PRO A 59 7.34 7.35 -11.77
C PRO A 59 8.36 7.93 -10.80
N ARG A 60 7.95 8.95 -10.04
CA ARG A 60 8.65 9.40 -8.83
C ARG A 60 7.75 9.20 -7.62
N PRO A 61 8.25 8.52 -6.57
CA PRO A 61 9.45 7.67 -6.59
C PRO A 61 9.35 6.46 -7.52
N PHE A 62 10.51 5.86 -7.80
CA PHE A 62 10.65 4.53 -8.38
C PHE A 62 11.69 3.75 -7.58
N PHE A 63 11.25 2.76 -6.82
CA PHE A 63 12.11 2.09 -5.83
C PHE A 63 12.87 0.90 -6.42
N LEU A 64 14.20 1.00 -6.40
CA LEU A 64 15.17 -0.05 -6.68
C LEU A 64 15.44 -0.88 -5.41
N PRO A 65 15.91 -2.13 -5.55
CA PRO A 65 16.16 -3.02 -4.41
C PRO A 65 17.31 -2.56 -3.48
N LYS A 66 18.21 -1.71 -3.98
CA LYS A 66 19.36 -1.14 -3.26
C LYS A 66 19.69 0.24 -3.87
N PRO A 67 20.57 1.04 -3.24
CA PRO A 67 20.99 2.32 -3.80
C PRO A 67 21.49 2.18 -5.24
N LEU A 68 21.25 3.19 -6.08
CA LEU A 68 21.64 3.16 -7.49
C LEU A 68 23.16 2.93 -7.66
N GLN A 69 23.96 3.39 -6.69
CA GLN A 69 25.41 3.24 -6.59
C GLN A 69 25.84 1.78 -6.27
N GLU A 70 24.92 0.92 -5.88
CA GLU A 70 25.17 -0.49 -5.58
C GLU A 70 24.41 -1.43 -6.53
N CYS A 71 23.40 -0.94 -7.24
CA CYS A 71 22.68 -1.69 -8.25
C CYS A 71 23.58 -2.16 -9.39
N SER A 72 23.49 -3.44 -9.74
CA SER A 72 23.97 -3.94 -11.02
C SER A 72 23.03 -3.50 -12.15
N SER A 73 23.49 -3.58 -13.41
CA SER A 73 22.62 -3.39 -14.57
C SER A 73 21.41 -4.32 -14.54
N LEU A 74 21.62 -5.57 -14.09
CA LEU A 74 20.56 -6.56 -13.95
C LEU A 74 19.52 -6.18 -12.89
N ASP A 75 19.94 -5.61 -11.76
CA ASP A 75 19.01 -5.15 -10.71
C ASP A 75 18.09 -4.04 -11.22
N ILE A 76 18.67 -3.07 -11.93
CA ILE A 76 17.94 -1.95 -12.54
C ILE A 76 16.98 -2.47 -13.60
N GLU A 77 17.49 -3.27 -14.52
CA GLU A 77 16.72 -3.83 -15.62
C GLU A 77 15.55 -4.69 -15.12
N ASN A 78 15.78 -5.55 -14.12
CA ASN A 78 14.72 -6.35 -13.54
C ASN A 78 13.64 -5.48 -12.89
N SER A 79 14.02 -4.39 -12.23
CA SER A 79 13.06 -3.47 -11.61
C SER A 79 12.18 -2.78 -12.67
N ILE A 80 12.80 -2.28 -13.75
CA ILE A 80 12.09 -1.68 -14.90
C ILE A 80 11.18 -2.71 -15.57
N ARG A 81 11.70 -3.91 -15.85
CA ARG A 81 10.91 -4.97 -16.49
C ARG A 81 9.71 -5.36 -15.63
N ARG A 82 9.85 -5.44 -14.30
CA ARG A 82 8.71 -5.73 -13.40
C ARG A 82 7.65 -4.63 -13.49
N TRP A 83 8.09 -3.37 -13.50
CA TRP A 83 7.20 -2.21 -13.68
C TRP A 83 6.45 -2.23 -15.02
N GLU A 84 7.13 -2.62 -16.10
CA GLU A 84 6.55 -2.69 -17.44
C GLU A 84 5.79 -3.98 -17.75
N ALA A 85 6.09 -5.08 -17.04
CA ALA A 85 5.56 -6.40 -17.34
C ALA A 85 4.02 -6.43 -17.32
N ASP A 86 3.42 -7.16 -18.26
CA ASP A 86 2.02 -7.54 -18.12
C ASP A 86 1.89 -8.46 -16.91
N TRP A 87 0.97 -8.15 -16.00
CA TRP A 87 0.67 -9.09 -14.91
C TRP A 87 -0.28 -10.16 -15.43
N THR A 88 0.20 -11.39 -15.47
CA THR A 88 -0.60 -12.57 -15.80
C THR A 88 -0.36 -13.58 -14.69
N PRO A 89 -1.20 -13.63 -13.65
CA PRO A 89 -1.06 -14.64 -12.63
C PRO A 89 -1.09 -16.03 -13.29
N LYS A 90 -0.36 -16.99 -12.71
CA LYS A 90 -0.39 -18.38 -13.18
C LYS A 90 -1.71 -19.01 -12.75
N SER A 91 -2.27 -19.89 -13.57
CA SER A 91 -3.37 -20.75 -13.18
C SER A 91 -2.84 -22.15 -12.85
N PRO A 92 -3.09 -22.71 -11.65
CA PRO A 92 -3.72 -22.06 -10.50
C PRO A 92 -2.82 -20.98 -9.88
N VAL A 93 -3.44 -20.00 -9.22
CA VAL A 93 -2.72 -18.93 -8.51
C VAL A 93 -1.86 -19.55 -7.43
N GLN A 94 -0.55 -19.34 -7.50
CA GLN A 94 0.36 -19.83 -6.47
C GLN A 94 0.35 -18.87 -5.29
N THR A 95 0.10 -19.40 -4.10
CA THR A 95 0.14 -18.62 -2.85
C THR A 95 0.98 -19.30 -1.79
N ALA A 96 1.66 -18.50 -0.97
CA ALA A 96 2.30 -18.97 0.24
C ALA A 96 1.65 -18.32 1.45
N ARG A 97 1.15 -19.16 2.38
CA ARG A 97 0.64 -18.71 3.67
C ARG A 97 1.77 -18.73 4.69
N ARG A 98 1.95 -17.61 5.38
CA ARG A 98 3.01 -17.39 6.37
C ARG A 98 2.37 -17.03 7.71
N PRO A 99 2.47 -17.87 8.74
CA PRO A 99 1.92 -17.54 10.06
C PRO A 99 2.71 -16.40 10.68
N VAL A 100 2.02 -15.52 11.40
CA VAL A 100 2.69 -14.46 12.17
C VAL A 100 3.08 -15.00 13.54
N ILE A 101 4.31 -14.72 13.96
CA ILE A 101 4.84 -15.10 15.27
C ILE A 101 5.28 -13.87 16.07
N ARG A 102 5.13 -13.95 17.38
CA ARG A 102 5.58 -12.96 18.36
C ARG A 102 6.35 -13.67 19.47
N GLY A 103 7.61 -13.30 19.68
CA GLY A 103 8.46 -13.94 20.71
C GLY A 103 8.59 -15.47 20.53
N GLY A 104 8.65 -15.94 19.28
CA GLY A 104 8.77 -17.36 18.94
C GLY A 104 7.49 -18.19 19.03
N LYS A 105 6.35 -17.58 19.38
CA LYS A 105 5.04 -18.27 19.45
C LYS A 105 4.05 -17.68 18.44
N VAL A 106 3.13 -18.51 17.96
CA VAL A 106 1.98 -18.06 17.18
C VAL A 106 1.00 -17.39 18.15
N ASP A 107 1.00 -16.06 18.16
CA ASP A 107 0.19 -15.24 19.06
C ASP A 107 -0.54 -14.18 18.22
N PRO A 108 -1.87 -14.29 18.04
CA PRO A 108 -2.62 -13.36 17.22
C PRO A 108 -2.60 -11.97 17.84
N LEU A 109 -2.28 -10.95 17.03
CA LEU A 109 -2.23 -9.58 17.52
C LEU A 109 -3.64 -9.06 17.87
N PRO A 110 -3.72 -7.99 18.67
CA PRO A 110 -4.91 -7.17 18.76
C PRO A 110 -5.43 -6.80 17.37
N ARG A 111 -6.72 -6.47 17.28
CA ARG A 111 -7.34 -6.07 16.01
C ARG A 111 -6.56 -4.89 15.40
N CYS A 112 -6.28 -4.98 14.11
CA CYS A 112 -5.73 -3.92 13.29
C CYS A 112 -6.87 -3.04 12.77
N LEU A 113 -6.66 -1.72 12.83
CA LEU A 113 -7.58 -0.72 12.28
C LEU A 113 -7.02 -0.03 11.03
N SER A 114 -5.70 0.14 10.97
CA SER A 114 -5.00 0.71 9.82
C SER A 114 -3.82 -0.15 9.43
N ILE A 115 -3.73 -0.47 8.14
CA ILE A 115 -2.66 -1.26 7.56
C ILE A 115 -2.18 -0.58 6.28
N CYS A 116 -0.87 -0.54 6.08
CA CYS A 116 -0.30 -0.07 4.81
C CYS A 116 0.95 -0.85 4.46
N MET A 117 1.20 -0.97 3.16
CA MET A 117 2.45 -1.52 2.65
C MET A 117 3.44 -0.38 2.47
N VAL A 118 4.65 -0.54 2.98
CA VAL A 118 5.73 0.41 2.73
C VAL A 118 6.13 0.28 1.25
N PRO A 119 6.32 1.40 0.54
CA PRO A 119 6.71 1.35 -0.86
C PRO A 119 7.97 0.51 -1.09
N GLY A 120 7.93 -0.33 -2.14
CA GLY A 120 8.94 -1.36 -2.38
C GLY A 120 8.55 -2.73 -1.85
N GLY A 121 7.40 -2.86 -1.17
CA GLY A 121 6.72 -4.13 -0.92
C GLY A 121 7.44 -5.11 0.02
N GLN A 122 8.48 -4.67 0.72
CA GLN A 122 9.19 -5.49 1.71
C GLN A 122 8.54 -5.47 3.08
N PHE A 123 7.97 -4.33 3.49
CA PHE A 123 7.44 -4.17 4.84
C PHE A 123 5.96 -3.84 4.84
N VAL A 124 5.25 -4.36 5.83
CA VAL A 124 3.87 -3.97 6.16
C VAL A 124 3.88 -3.30 7.53
N LEU A 125 3.14 -2.21 7.65
CA LEU A 125 2.89 -1.53 8.93
C LEU A 125 1.43 -1.71 9.33
N ALA A 126 1.20 -1.96 10.62
CA ALA A 126 -0.13 -2.08 11.20
C ALA A 126 -0.29 -1.24 12.46
N GLY A 127 -1.31 -0.38 12.49
CA GLY A 127 -1.82 0.27 13.68
C GLY A 127 -2.89 -0.59 14.35
N LEU A 128 -2.69 -0.90 15.63
CA LEU A 128 -3.57 -1.78 16.39
C LEU A 128 -4.51 -1.00 17.31
N VAL A 129 -5.60 -1.65 17.74
CA VAL A 129 -6.62 -1.09 18.66
C VAL A 129 -6.08 -0.66 20.03
N ASP A 130 -4.86 -1.04 20.38
CA ASP A 130 -4.19 -0.62 21.61
C ASP A 130 -3.37 0.66 21.44
N GLY A 131 -3.34 1.25 20.24
CA GLY A 131 -2.54 2.44 19.91
C GLY A 131 -1.10 2.16 19.49
N SER A 132 -0.66 0.90 19.46
CA SER A 132 0.68 0.53 19.03
C SER A 132 0.80 0.37 17.51
N VAL A 133 2.01 0.54 16.99
CA VAL A 133 2.35 0.30 15.58
C VAL A 133 3.36 -0.84 15.48
N TRP A 134 3.03 -1.83 14.65
CA TRP A 134 3.86 -3.01 14.39
C TRP A 134 4.34 -3.02 12.95
N SER A 135 5.52 -3.61 12.75
CA SER A 135 6.14 -3.83 11.45
C SER A 135 6.33 -5.32 11.18
N PHE A 136 6.19 -5.69 9.91
CA PHE A 136 6.33 -7.07 9.43
C PHE A 136 7.26 -7.08 8.22
N ASP A 137 8.33 -7.87 8.28
CA ASP A 137 9.25 -8.09 7.17
C ASP A 137 8.78 -9.28 6.32
N ILE A 138 8.28 -8.97 5.12
CA ILE A 138 7.82 -9.95 4.13
C ILE A 138 8.81 -10.04 2.95
N SER A 139 10.10 -9.80 3.19
CA SER A 139 11.17 -9.88 2.18
C SER A 139 11.40 -11.27 1.60
N ASP A 140 11.16 -12.34 2.36
CA ASP A 140 11.39 -13.73 1.93
C ASP A 140 10.76 -14.01 0.56
N ASP A 141 11.27 -15.06 -0.09
CA ASP A 141 10.70 -15.55 -1.35
C ASP A 141 9.18 -15.70 -1.22
N TRP A 142 8.48 -15.35 -2.30
CA TRP A 142 7.04 -15.44 -2.51
C TRP A 142 6.52 -16.87 -2.26
N THR A 143 7.41 -17.86 -2.39
CA THR A 143 7.16 -19.29 -2.13
C THR A 143 7.43 -19.70 -0.69
N SER A 144 8.04 -18.83 0.11
CA SER A 144 8.40 -19.14 1.49
C SER A 144 7.16 -19.29 2.36
N THR A 145 7.08 -20.42 3.06
CA THR A 145 6.10 -20.68 4.11
C THR A 145 6.64 -20.36 5.50
N SER A 146 7.84 -19.77 5.58
CA SER A 146 8.43 -19.31 6.84
C SER A 146 7.50 -18.35 7.56
N SER A 147 7.49 -18.42 8.89
CA SER A 147 6.74 -17.46 9.69
C SER A 147 7.24 -16.02 9.47
N VAL A 148 6.36 -15.06 9.72
CA VAL A 148 6.68 -13.64 9.72
C VAL A 148 6.75 -13.16 11.16
N GLU A 149 7.89 -12.62 11.56
CA GLU A 149 8.07 -12.08 12.90
C GLU A 149 7.40 -10.70 13.01
N ALA A 150 6.48 -10.56 13.95
CA ALA A 150 5.90 -9.27 14.32
C ALA A 150 6.88 -8.47 15.18
N LYS A 151 7.26 -7.29 14.73
CA LYS A 151 8.17 -6.39 15.46
C LYS A 151 7.45 -5.12 15.87
N LEU A 152 7.39 -4.88 17.18
CA LEU A 152 6.87 -3.63 17.71
C LEU A 152 7.73 -2.47 17.22
N LEU A 153 7.13 -1.54 16.49
CA LEU A 153 7.83 -0.38 15.95
C LEU A 153 7.64 0.83 16.86
N ILE A 154 6.39 1.19 17.17
CA ILE A 154 6.04 2.32 18.05
C ILE A 154 5.15 1.77 19.19
N PRO A 155 5.56 1.91 20.46
CA PRO A 155 4.72 1.50 21.59
C PRO A 155 3.49 2.39 21.70
N SER A 156 2.42 1.87 22.30
CA SER A 156 1.25 2.69 22.61
C SER A 156 1.62 3.81 23.57
N SER A 157 1.13 5.01 23.30
CA SER A 157 1.24 6.16 24.21
C SER A 157 0.11 6.21 25.24
N PHE A 158 -0.82 5.26 25.20
CA PHE A 158 -1.98 5.20 26.08
C PHE A 158 -1.77 4.19 27.21
N PRO A 159 -2.23 4.49 28.43
CA PRO A 159 -2.12 3.54 29.52
C PRO A 159 -2.97 2.28 29.23
N PRO A 160 -2.58 1.10 29.73
CA PRO A 160 -3.34 -0.13 29.53
C PRO A 160 -4.79 -0.04 30.01
N SER A 161 -5.08 0.81 31.01
CA SER A 161 -6.43 1.06 31.51
C SER A 161 -7.36 1.69 30.48
N GLU A 162 -6.84 2.60 29.63
CA GLU A 162 -7.61 3.19 28.53
C GLU A 162 -7.87 2.17 27.42
N GLY A 163 -6.90 1.30 27.14
CA GLY A 163 -7.05 0.19 26.17
C GLY A 163 -7.98 -0.93 26.66
N ALA A 164 -8.12 -1.13 27.98
CA ALA A 164 -8.98 -2.16 28.55
C ALA A 164 -10.48 -1.81 28.44
N GLY A 165 -10.82 -0.52 28.39
CA GLY A 165 -12.21 -0.03 28.35
C GLY A 165 -12.68 0.49 26.98
N GLY A 166 -11.77 0.86 26.08
CA GLY A 166 -12.08 1.41 24.76
C GLY A 166 -11.02 1.10 23.70
N ALA A 167 -11.45 0.98 22.45
CA ALA A 167 -10.54 0.84 21.32
C ALA A 167 -9.87 2.18 20.99
N ILE A 168 -8.58 2.17 20.70
CA ILE A 168 -7.85 3.31 20.16
C ILE A 168 -7.85 3.17 18.65
N ASP A 169 -8.46 4.14 17.97
CA ASP A 169 -8.41 4.24 16.51
C ASP A 169 -7.04 4.76 16.08
N VAL A 170 -6.40 4.10 15.12
CA VAL A 170 -5.06 4.44 14.67
C VAL A 170 -5.07 4.64 13.17
N LEU A 171 -4.64 5.81 12.70
CA LEU A 171 -4.34 6.06 11.29
C LEU A 171 -2.84 6.17 11.06
N LEU A 172 -2.40 5.60 9.94
CA LEU A 172 -1.02 5.68 9.46
C LEU A 172 -0.97 6.51 8.18
N ALA A 173 -0.02 7.43 8.08
CA ALA A 173 0.29 8.12 6.84
C ALA A 173 1.80 8.10 6.60
N ILE A 174 2.22 7.61 5.42
CA ILE A 174 3.61 7.53 5.01
C ILE A 174 3.86 8.63 3.99
N ASP A 175 4.90 9.44 4.22
CA ASP A 175 5.43 10.34 3.21
C ASP A 175 6.64 9.71 2.53
N TYR A 176 6.47 9.46 1.23
CA TYR A 176 7.50 8.93 0.35
C TYR A 176 7.55 9.67 -0.98
N ILE A 177 6.82 10.78 -1.14
CA ILE A 177 6.78 11.55 -2.39
C ILE A 177 7.36 12.96 -2.22
N SER A 178 7.49 13.46 -0.99
CA SER A 178 8.12 14.75 -0.74
C SER A 178 9.61 14.71 -1.05
N GLU A 179 10.19 15.88 -1.31
CA GLU A 179 11.64 16.03 -1.44
C GLU A 179 12.38 15.61 -0.16
N GLU A 180 11.78 15.81 1.01
CA GLU A 180 12.33 15.39 2.31
C GLU A 180 12.45 13.86 2.41
N ALA A 181 11.47 13.13 1.89
CA ALA A 181 11.46 11.68 1.89
C ALA A 181 12.35 11.09 0.77
N LEU A 182 12.41 11.74 -0.39
CA LEU A 182 13.18 11.27 -1.56
C LEU A 182 14.66 11.64 -1.53
N GLY A 183 15.05 12.59 -0.68
CA GLY A 183 16.41 13.13 -0.63
C GLY A 183 16.78 13.92 -1.89
N PRO A 184 17.99 14.50 -1.95
CA PRO A 184 18.46 15.20 -3.14
C PRO A 184 18.51 14.22 -4.34
N ASN A 185 18.05 14.69 -5.50
CA ASN A 185 17.75 14.02 -6.79
C ASN A 185 18.57 12.78 -7.26
N GLN A 186 19.70 12.42 -6.65
CA GLN A 186 20.54 11.28 -7.07
C GLN A 186 20.19 9.96 -6.36
N ASP A 187 19.55 10.01 -5.17
CA ASP A 187 19.20 8.81 -4.40
C ASP A 187 17.68 8.51 -4.38
N ALA A 188 16.88 9.26 -5.14
CA ALA A 188 15.42 9.13 -5.22
C ALA A 188 14.92 7.77 -5.78
N CYS A 189 15.83 6.90 -6.18
CA CYS A 189 15.56 5.54 -6.62
C CYS A 189 15.60 4.50 -5.50
N TYR A 190 15.86 4.88 -4.25
CA TYR A 190 15.95 3.93 -3.15
C TYR A 190 15.30 4.51 -1.90
N LEU A 191 14.44 3.73 -1.26
CA LEU A 191 13.82 4.14 0.00
C LEU A 191 14.78 3.83 1.15
N SER A 192 15.64 4.79 1.51
CA SER A 192 16.53 4.67 2.67
C SER A 192 15.84 5.10 3.97
N GLN A 193 14.84 5.97 3.87
CA GLN A 193 14.06 6.48 4.98
C GLN A 193 12.73 7.03 4.49
N PHE A 194 11.79 7.22 5.41
CA PHE A 194 10.55 7.95 5.19
C PHE A 194 10.04 8.56 6.50
N ASN A 195 9.16 9.54 6.41
CA ASN A 195 8.43 10.02 7.57
C ASN A 195 7.11 9.24 7.71
N LEU A 196 6.80 8.84 8.93
CA LEU A 196 5.57 8.13 9.31
C LEU A 196 4.81 8.99 10.31
N ALA A 197 3.60 9.40 9.97
CA ALA A 197 2.66 9.98 10.92
C ALA A 197 1.75 8.89 11.48
N VAL A 198 1.58 8.90 12.80
CA VAL A 198 0.61 8.07 13.53
C VAL A 198 -0.33 9.00 14.27
N ILE A 199 -1.62 8.82 14.01
CA ILE A 199 -2.69 9.57 14.66
C ILE A 199 -3.49 8.55 15.44
N ALA A 200 -3.57 8.72 16.76
CA ALA A 200 -4.27 7.80 17.64
C ALA A 200 -5.37 8.52 18.41
N CYS A 201 -6.59 7.99 18.32
CA CYS A 201 -7.81 8.57 18.87
C CYS A 201 -8.49 7.55 19.80
N PRO A 202 -8.57 7.81 21.11
CA PRO A 202 -9.27 6.94 22.04
C PRO A 202 -10.80 7.10 21.91
N THR A 203 -11.47 6.13 21.28
CA THR A 203 -12.89 6.23 20.85
C THR A 203 -13.90 6.50 21.98
N ARG A 204 -13.57 6.15 23.22
CA ARG A 204 -14.47 6.28 24.39
C ARG A 204 -13.93 7.21 25.47
N SER A 205 -12.77 7.79 25.27
CA SER A 205 -12.17 8.69 26.26
C SER A 205 -12.53 10.14 25.98
N GLU A 206 -12.40 10.98 27.00
CA GLU A 206 -12.34 12.43 26.82
C GLU A 206 -10.94 12.92 26.43
N SER A 207 -9.96 12.02 26.42
CA SER A 207 -8.60 12.31 25.99
C SER A 207 -8.55 12.84 24.55
N SER A 208 -7.75 13.88 24.37
CA SER A 208 -7.35 14.38 23.05
C SER A 208 -6.67 13.33 22.17
N ASN A 209 -6.76 13.54 20.86
CA ASN A 209 -6.04 12.75 19.88
C ASN A 209 -4.53 12.98 20.05
N THR A 210 -3.74 11.91 19.97
CA THR A 210 -2.28 12.03 19.95
C THR A 210 -1.79 11.90 18.52
N VAL A 211 -0.97 12.85 18.10
CA VAL A 211 -0.30 12.83 16.80
C VAL A 211 1.19 12.76 17.04
N GLY A 212 1.84 11.80 16.40
CA GLY A 212 3.30 11.76 16.32
C GLY A 212 3.76 11.60 14.89
N VAL A 213 4.95 12.13 14.62
CA VAL A 213 5.65 11.99 13.35
C VAL A 213 7.05 11.47 13.64
N TRP A 214 7.38 10.32 13.08
CA TRP A 214 8.67 9.66 13.24
C TRP A 214 9.39 9.55 11.92
N ARG A 215 10.72 9.61 11.97
CA ARG A 215 11.56 9.17 10.87
C ARG A 215 11.76 7.67 11.00
N VAL A 216 11.52 6.92 9.94
CA VAL A 216 11.80 5.49 9.86
C VAL A 216 12.97 5.29 8.91
N HIS A 217 13.97 4.53 9.34
CA HIS A 217 15.14 4.20 8.52
C HIS A 217 15.06 2.75 8.03
N LEU A 218 15.42 2.55 6.77
CA LEU A 218 15.60 1.25 6.15
C LEU A 218 17.10 1.03 5.96
N SER A 219 17.66 0.10 6.74
CA SER A 219 19.09 -0.18 6.65
C SER A 219 19.43 -0.74 5.29
N GLN A 220 20.59 -0.33 4.76
CA GLN A 220 21.14 -1.00 3.59
C GLN A 220 21.39 -2.48 3.90
N PRO A 221 21.31 -3.35 2.88
CA PRO A 221 21.75 -4.72 2.98
C PRO A 221 23.24 -4.78 3.39
N THR A 222 23.54 -5.01 4.67
CA THR A 222 24.93 -5.20 5.10
C THR A 222 25.38 -6.61 4.71
N SER A 223 26.66 -6.76 4.34
CA SER A 223 27.27 -8.06 4.00
C SER A 223 27.16 -9.09 5.14
N GLU A 224 26.88 -8.65 6.37
CA GLU A 224 26.71 -9.48 7.55
C GLU A 224 25.35 -10.19 7.58
N LEU A 225 24.34 -9.67 6.87
CA LEU A 225 23.04 -10.32 6.73
C LEU A 225 23.06 -11.24 5.50
N PRO A 226 23.03 -12.57 5.66
CA PRO A 226 23.26 -13.55 4.60
C PRO A 226 22.19 -13.61 3.49
N SER A 227 21.33 -12.59 3.36
CA SER A 227 20.21 -12.57 2.43
C SER A 227 19.93 -11.21 1.79
N GLY A 228 20.81 -10.22 1.98
CA GLY A 228 20.60 -8.90 1.38
C GLY A 228 19.32 -8.20 1.87
N ARG A 229 18.81 -8.58 3.05
CA ARG A 229 17.58 -8.01 3.63
C ARG A 229 17.85 -6.63 4.21
N GLN A 230 16.95 -5.69 3.92
CA GLN A 230 16.89 -4.44 4.67
C GLN A 230 16.29 -4.71 6.05
N ALA A 231 16.74 -3.98 7.06
CA ALA A 231 16.09 -3.94 8.36
C ALA A 231 15.39 -2.59 8.54
N MET A 232 14.13 -2.63 8.94
CA MET A 232 13.43 -1.41 9.35
C MET A 232 13.78 -1.07 10.80
N ARG A 233 14.09 0.20 11.04
CA ARG A 233 14.35 0.72 12.39
C ARG A 233 13.60 2.04 12.58
N LEU A 234 12.94 2.18 13.72
CA LEU A 234 12.41 3.48 14.14
C LEU A 234 13.59 4.41 14.42
N GLY A 235 13.59 5.57 13.78
CA GLY A 235 14.56 6.64 13.98
C GLY A 235 14.04 7.70 14.94
N GLU A 236 14.31 8.96 14.61
CA GLU A 236 13.97 10.11 15.44
C GLU A 236 12.46 10.36 15.53
N HIS A 237 12.00 10.74 16.72
CA HIS A 237 10.67 11.30 16.92
C HIS A 237 10.68 12.78 16.55
N LEU A 238 10.28 13.08 15.31
CA LEU A 238 10.39 14.40 14.69
C LEU A 238 9.42 15.40 15.32
N SER A 239 8.18 14.98 15.59
CA SER A 239 7.18 15.83 16.23
C SER A 239 6.14 15.02 16.99
N SER A 240 5.61 15.61 18.05
CA SER A 240 4.47 15.09 18.81
C SER A 240 3.62 16.25 19.26
N PHE A 241 2.31 16.11 19.13
CA PHE A 241 1.35 17.08 19.63
C PHE A 241 0.02 16.42 19.93
N LYS A 242 -0.81 17.10 20.73
CA LYS A 242 -2.19 16.71 20.96
C LYS A 242 -3.12 17.61 20.16
N ASP A 243 -4.09 17.01 19.49
CA ASP A 243 -5.19 17.74 18.86
C ASP A 243 -6.51 17.35 19.51
N SER A 244 -7.50 18.18 19.27
CA SER A 244 -8.83 18.11 19.88
C SER A 244 -9.47 16.76 19.68
N LYS A 245 -10.33 16.40 20.64
CA LYS A 245 -11.09 15.16 20.63
C LYS A 245 -11.84 14.93 19.32
N ALA A 246 -11.66 13.74 18.76
CA ALA A 246 -12.49 13.19 17.69
C ALA A 246 -13.32 12.01 18.22
N ALA A 247 -14.48 11.78 17.62
CA ALA A 247 -15.26 10.56 17.77
C ALA A 247 -14.69 9.44 16.89
N PHE A 248 -14.29 9.77 15.66
CA PHE A 248 -13.77 8.84 14.67
C PHE A 248 -12.71 9.48 13.80
N LEU A 249 -11.75 8.67 13.34
CA LEU A 249 -10.80 9.05 12.30
C LEU A 249 -11.16 8.33 11.00
N TYR A 250 -10.93 8.99 9.87
CA TYR A 250 -11.35 8.45 8.56
C TYR A 250 -10.19 8.20 7.59
N GLY A 251 -9.26 9.15 7.48
CA GLY A 251 -8.14 9.06 6.57
C GLY A 251 -7.07 10.08 6.91
N ALA A 252 -5.83 9.80 6.52
CA ALA A 252 -4.68 10.66 6.77
C ALA A 252 -3.74 10.68 5.57
N SER A 253 -3.02 11.79 5.41
CA SER A 253 -2.00 11.96 4.38
C SER A 253 -0.89 12.87 4.90
N LEU A 254 0.35 12.46 4.66
CA LEU A 254 1.56 13.19 5.03
C LEU A 254 2.30 13.57 3.75
N LEU A 255 2.73 14.83 3.65
CA LEU A 255 3.54 15.34 2.54
C LEU A 255 4.48 16.43 3.03
N GLY A 256 5.77 16.10 3.15
CA GLY A 256 6.77 16.97 3.75
C GLY A 256 6.36 17.35 5.17
N LYS A 257 6.41 18.65 5.48
CA LYS A 257 5.98 19.22 6.77
C LYS A 257 4.46 19.29 7.00
N ASP A 258 3.64 19.03 5.98
CA ASP A 258 2.18 19.14 6.08
C ASP A 258 1.55 17.77 6.35
N LEU A 259 0.68 17.70 7.35
CA LEU A 259 -0.11 16.52 7.72
C LEU A 259 -1.60 16.86 7.64
N ALA A 260 -2.36 16.07 6.88
CA ALA A 260 -3.81 16.15 6.81
C ALA A 260 -4.46 14.91 7.39
N TYR A 261 -5.55 15.10 8.13
CA TYR A 261 -6.38 14.00 8.62
C TYR A 261 -7.84 14.41 8.75
N SER A 262 -8.71 13.47 8.44
CA SER A 262 -10.15 13.61 8.54
C SER A 262 -10.66 13.02 9.84
N MET A 263 -11.49 13.78 10.54
CA MET A 263 -12.08 13.35 11.80
C MET A 263 -13.52 13.80 11.95
N GLU A 264 -14.31 13.00 12.66
CA GLU A 264 -15.64 13.39 13.11
C GLU A 264 -15.56 13.97 14.52
N SER A 265 -15.99 15.22 14.72
CA SER A 265 -16.11 15.82 16.05
C SER A 265 -17.48 16.50 16.12
N PRO A 266 -18.36 16.17 17.06
CA PRO A 266 -19.66 16.83 17.15
C PRO A 266 -19.51 18.36 17.26
N PRO A 267 -20.30 19.16 16.52
CA PRO A 267 -21.46 18.76 15.73
C PRO A 267 -21.18 18.37 14.27
N ALA A 268 -19.95 18.49 13.76
CA ALA A 268 -19.65 18.30 12.34
C ALA A 268 -18.24 17.72 12.09
N GLY A 269 -18.15 16.80 11.12
CA GLY A 269 -16.86 16.28 10.68
C GLY A 269 -16.06 17.29 9.84
N CYS A 270 -14.73 17.24 9.94
CA CYS A 270 -13.83 18.08 9.15
C CYS A 270 -12.55 17.33 8.76
N THR A 271 -11.83 17.89 7.79
CA THR A 271 -10.42 17.55 7.55
C THR A 271 -9.56 18.69 8.06
N VAL A 272 -8.60 18.35 8.92
CA VAL A 272 -7.63 19.27 9.47
C VAL A 272 -6.32 19.08 8.74
N ILE A 273 -5.67 20.19 8.43
CA ILE A 273 -4.30 20.23 7.92
C ILE A 273 -3.47 21.03 8.91
N VAL A 274 -2.30 20.51 9.26
CA VAL A 274 -1.35 21.16 10.16
C VAL A 274 0.05 21.07 9.60
N ASN A 275 0.86 22.09 9.87
CA ASN A 275 2.30 21.97 9.76
C ASN A 275 2.80 21.25 11.03
N TRP A 276 3.23 20.00 10.92
CA TRP A 276 3.59 19.19 12.09
C TRP A 276 4.89 19.66 12.75
N GLU A 277 5.77 20.37 12.04
CA GLU A 277 6.99 20.96 12.63
C GLU A 277 6.63 22.10 13.59
N GLU A 278 5.70 22.96 13.17
CA GLU A 278 5.20 24.08 13.98
C GLU A 278 4.27 23.62 15.12
N ALA A 279 3.69 22.43 14.97
CA ALA A 279 2.85 21.80 16.00
C ALA A 279 3.66 21.18 17.14
N ARG A 280 4.97 21.00 16.97
CA ARG A 280 5.81 20.21 17.89
C ARG A 280 5.70 20.68 19.33
N GLY A 281 5.38 19.73 20.21
CA GLY A 281 5.27 19.95 21.66
C GLY A 281 3.95 20.60 22.09
N LYS A 282 3.07 20.98 21.16
CA LYS A 282 1.77 21.58 21.49
C LYS A 282 0.83 20.55 22.09
N THR A 283 0.09 20.99 23.09
CA THR A 283 -0.87 20.23 23.87
C THR A 283 -2.28 20.78 23.66
N GLU A 284 -3.26 20.12 24.28
CA GLU A 284 -4.63 20.60 24.28
C GLU A 284 -4.70 21.96 25.00
N GLY A 285 -5.16 23.00 24.30
CA GLY A 285 -5.21 24.37 24.80
C GLY A 285 -4.15 25.30 24.22
N ASP A 286 -3.08 24.75 23.64
CA ASP A 286 -2.10 25.55 22.91
C ASP A 286 -2.67 26.05 21.57
N GLU A 287 -2.15 27.19 21.11
CA GLU A 287 -2.48 27.75 19.80
C GLU A 287 -1.86 26.92 18.67
N LEU A 288 -2.47 25.78 18.36
CA LEU A 288 -2.12 24.96 17.21
C LEU A 288 -2.74 25.57 15.94
N LEU A 289 -1.90 26.00 15.01
CA LEU A 289 -2.34 26.60 13.76
C LEU A 289 -2.84 25.52 12.80
N ARG A 290 -4.10 25.61 12.39
CA ARG A 290 -4.78 24.62 11.54
C ARG A 290 -5.39 25.27 10.31
N TRP A 291 -5.46 24.52 9.22
CA TRP A 291 -6.40 24.76 8.14
C TRP A 291 -7.55 23.77 8.24
N TYR A 292 -8.75 24.23 7.92
CA TYR A 292 -9.97 23.44 8.02
C TYR A 292 -10.62 23.25 6.67
N ILE A 293 -11.05 22.01 6.43
CA ILE A 293 -11.98 21.66 5.37
C ILE A 293 -13.26 21.18 6.02
N ASP A 294 -14.38 21.77 5.63
CA ASP A 294 -15.73 21.68 6.20
C ASP A 294 -16.43 20.31 6.06
N ARG A 295 -15.66 19.24 5.91
CA ARG A 295 -16.18 17.89 5.73
C ARG A 295 -15.17 16.86 6.19
N ALA A 296 -15.62 15.90 6.99
CA ALA A 296 -14.86 14.69 7.24
C ALA A 296 -14.94 13.80 6.00
N VAL A 297 -13.80 13.56 5.37
CA VAL A 297 -13.74 12.74 4.16
C VAL A 297 -13.05 11.40 4.44
N ARG A 298 -13.52 10.34 3.79
CA ARG A 298 -12.95 9.00 3.93
C ARG A 298 -11.52 8.93 3.41
N THR A 299 -11.22 9.68 2.36
CA THR A 299 -9.90 9.66 1.75
C THR A 299 -9.42 11.07 1.52
N VAL A 300 -8.19 11.32 1.96
CA VAL A 300 -7.48 12.57 1.79
C VAL A 300 -6.10 12.29 1.22
N HIS A 301 -5.67 13.06 0.22
CA HIS A 301 -4.30 13.06 -0.26
C HIS A 301 -3.78 14.49 -0.36
N LEU A 302 -2.71 14.78 0.36
CA LEU A 302 -1.88 15.94 0.11
C LEU A 302 -1.10 15.72 -1.19
N LEU A 303 -1.07 16.76 -2.02
CA LEU A 303 -0.44 16.77 -3.33
C LEU A 303 0.53 17.96 -3.42
N PRO A 304 1.56 17.85 -4.28
CA PRO A 304 2.45 18.97 -4.57
C PRO A 304 1.72 20.25 -5.00
N GLY A 305 2.29 21.39 -4.62
CA GLY A 305 1.74 22.73 -4.91
C GLY A 305 0.64 23.17 -3.94
N ASP A 306 0.72 22.73 -2.67
CA ASP A 306 -0.23 23.04 -1.60
C ASP A 306 -1.69 22.66 -1.92
N ARG A 307 -1.88 21.51 -2.58
CA ARG A 307 -3.21 21.03 -3.01
C ARG A 307 -3.63 19.74 -2.33
N ILE A 308 -4.88 19.69 -1.93
CA ILE A 308 -5.48 18.55 -1.27
C ILE A 308 -6.57 17.98 -2.16
N LEU A 309 -6.51 16.67 -2.36
CA LEU A 309 -7.58 15.86 -2.91
C LEU A 309 -8.41 15.32 -1.76
N VAL A 310 -9.71 15.59 -1.81
CA VAL A 310 -10.69 15.05 -0.85
C VAL A 310 -11.69 14.19 -1.59
N VAL A 311 -12.00 13.02 -1.02
CA VAL A 311 -12.98 12.10 -1.59
C VAL A 311 -13.94 11.60 -0.51
N ASP A 312 -15.22 11.84 -0.75
CA ASP A 312 -16.30 11.47 0.16
C ASP A 312 -17.55 11.03 -0.61
N GLY A 313 -18.03 9.82 -0.33
CA GLY A 313 -19.15 9.24 -1.06
C GLY A 313 -18.88 9.20 -2.56
N ASN A 314 -19.67 9.94 -3.35
CA ASN A 314 -19.50 10.10 -4.79
C ASN A 314 -18.86 11.45 -5.17
N PHE A 315 -18.42 12.25 -4.21
CA PHE A 315 -17.82 13.55 -4.41
C PHE A 315 -16.28 13.46 -4.43
N ILE A 316 -15.68 14.10 -5.42
CA ILE A 316 -14.24 14.34 -5.52
C ILE A 316 -14.03 15.85 -5.58
N GLY A 317 -13.18 16.39 -4.70
CA GLY A 317 -12.80 17.80 -4.70
C GLY A 317 -11.29 17.96 -4.70
N ILE A 318 -10.79 18.95 -5.45
CA ILE A 318 -9.40 19.39 -5.37
C ILE A 318 -9.38 20.87 -5.05
N VAL A 319 -8.53 21.26 -4.11
CA VAL A 319 -8.31 22.66 -3.83
C VAL A 319 -6.90 22.95 -3.33
N ASN A 320 -6.41 24.17 -3.56
CA ASN A 320 -5.23 24.69 -2.89
C ASN A 320 -5.62 25.23 -1.51
N TRP A 321 -5.17 24.58 -0.44
CA TRP A 321 -5.63 24.91 0.90
C TRP A 321 -5.02 26.20 1.46
N ARG A 322 -3.79 26.53 1.05
CA ARG A 322 -3.09 27.73 1.54
C ARG A 322 -3.58 29.03 0.93
N LEU A 323 -4.01 29.03 -0.33
CA LEU A 323 -4.45 30.23 -1.03
C LEU A 323 -5.86 30.68 -0.64
N ARG A 324 -6.70 29.76 -0.17
CA ARG A 324 -8.13 30.03 -0.01
C ARG A 324 -8.60 30.14 1.43
N TRP A 325 -7.88 29.58 2.40
CA TRP A 325 -8.38 29.52 3.77
C TRP A 325 -7.47 30.19 4.78
N PRO A 326 -8.06 31.01 5.67
CA PRO A 326 -7.34 31.48 6.82
C PRO A 326 -7.02 30.29 7.72
N THR A 327 -5.87 30.37 8.35
CA THR A 327 -5.56 29.50 9.47
C THR A 327 -6.42 29.88 10.68
N SER A 328 -6.62 28.91 11.57
CA SER A 328 -7.30 29.10 12.84
C SER A 328 -6.58 28.35 13.95
N THR A 329 -6.60 28.91 15.16
CA THR A 329 -6.10 28.26 16.38
C THR A 329 -7.21 27.60 17.19
N LEU A 330 -8.48 27.85 16.82
CA LEU A 330 -9.64 27.22 17.45
C LEU A 330 -9.59 25.71 17.26
N SER A 331 -10.19 24.97 18.18
CA SER A 331 -10.39 23.53 18.03
C SER A 331 -11.48 23.22 16.97
N PRO A 332 -11.46 22.04 16.32
CA PRO A 332 -12.46 21.62 15.36
C PRO A 332 -13.91 21.81 15.86
N GLY A 333 -14.22 21.41 17.10
CA GLY A 333 -15.56 21.55 17.68
C GLY A 333 -15.98 23.00 18.00
N ARG A 334 -15.04 23.96 17.99
CA ARG A 334 -15.31 25.40 18.17
C ARG A 334 -15.24 26.18 16.86
N GLN A 335 -14.82 25.54 15.78
CA GLN A 335 -14.65 26.19 14.50
C GLN A 335 -16.01 26.29 13.79
N GLU A 336 -16.41 27.50 13.43
CA GLU A 336 -17.48 27.68 12.46
C GLU A 336 -16.96 27.28 11.08
N LEU A 337 -17.29 26.06 10.65
CA LEU A 337 -16.93 25.53 9.35
C LEU A 337 -17.88 26.11 8.31
N ARG A 338 -17.31 26.85 7.34
CA ARG A 338 -18.06 27.40 6.22
C ARG A 338 -17.97 26.45 5.03
N PRO A 339 -19.09 26.23 4.31
CA PRO A 339 -19.11 25.46 3.08
C PRO A 339 -17.94 25.83 2.14
N ILE A 340 -17.13 24.84 1.76
CA ILE A 340 -16.01 25.08 0.85
C ILE A 340 -16.46 24.97 -0.59
N HIS A 341 -16.22 26.05 -1.34
CA HIS A 341 -16.26 26.01 -2.78
C HIS A 341 -14.98 25.38 -3.33
N TYR A 342 -15.08 24.12 -3.76
CA TYR A 342 -14.02 23.41 -4.46
C TYR A 342 -13.87 23.96 -5.88
N PRO A 343 -12.75 24.60 -6.21
CA PRO A 343 -12.53 25.19 -7.54
C PRO A 343 -12.59 24.15 -8.66
N TRP A 344 -12.11 22.95 -8.36
CA TRP A 344 -12.35 21.77 -9.16
C TRP A 344 -13.07 20.73 -8.32
N SER A 345 -14.21 20.26 -8.81
CA SER A 345 -14.90 19.14 -8.20
C SER A 345 -15.68 18.33 -9.23
N ARG A 346 -15.95 17.08 -8.88
CA ARG A 346 -16.78 16.17 -9.66
C ARG A 346 -17.68 15.39 -8.71
N VAL A 347 -18.96 15.32 -9.07
CA VAL A 347 -19.93 14.40 -8.46
C VAL A 347 -20.10 13.24 -9.42
N LEU A 348 -19.75 12.04 -8.97
CA LEU A 348 -19.84 10.83 -9.75
C LEU A 348 -21.25 10.23 -9.66
N LYS A 349 -21.61 9.43 -10.66
CA LYS A 349 -22.87 8.69 -10.68
C LYS A 349 -22.91 7.55 -9.65
N SER A 350 -21.75 7.10 -9.20
CA SER A 350 -21.57 6.02 -8.25
C SER A 350 -20.67 6.47 -7.11
N GLN A 351 -20.91 5.90 -5.93
CA GLN A 351 -20.02 6.08 -4.79
C GLN A 351 -18.62 5.51 -5.10
N VAL A 352 -17.61 6.20 -4.59
CA VAL A 352 -16.20 5.82 -4.62
C VAL A 352 -15.96 4.76 -3.56
N SER A 353 -15.20 3.72 -3.91
CA SER A 353 -14.64 2.80 -2.92
C SER A 353 -13.49 3.50 -2.20
N GLY A 354 -13.80 4.21 -1.11
CA GLY A 354 -12.86 5.15 -0.46
C GLY A 354 -11.52 4.52 -0.05
N ILE A 355 -11.52 3.25 0.36
CA ILE A 355 -10.30 2.53 0.80
C ILE A 355 -9.38 2.17 -0.38
N SER A 356 -9.87 2.30 -1.62
CA SER A 356 -9.25 1.73 -2.82
C SER A 356 -8.60 2.77 -3.74
N ILE A 357 -8.61 4.06 -3.40
CA ILE A 357 -7.94 5.09 -4.22
C ILE A 357 -6.44 4.80 -4.25
N SER A 358 -5.85 4.79 -5.44
CA SER A 358 -4.42 4.54 -5.56
C SER A 358 -3.63 5.68 -4.91
N PRO A 359 -2.48 5.39 -4.27
CA PRO A 359 -1.61 6.46 -3.83
C PRO A 359 -1.16 7.37 -4.99
N PRO A 360 -0.92 8.67 -4.72
CA PRO A 360 -0.47 9.59 -5.75
C PRO A 360 0.90 9.21 -6.29
N LEU A 361 1.01 9.22 -7.62
CA LEU A 361 2.23 8.90 -8.34
C LEU A 361 2.63 10.07 -9.25
N ILE A 362 3.88 10.51 -9.17
CA ILE A 362 4.35 11.66 -9.92
C ILE A 362 4.97 11.21 -11.25
N LEU A 363 4.41 11.66 -12.37
CA LEU A 363 4.86 11.31 -13.72
C LEU A 363 4.56 12.45 -14.71
N GLN A 364 5.53 12.85 -15.51
CA GLN A 364 5.44 13.90 -16.52
C GLN A 364 4.94 15.24 -15.97
N GLY A 365 5.43 15.64 -14.79
CA GLY A 365 4.98 16.87 -14.12
C GLY A 365 3.51 16.84 -13.68
N THR A 366 2.92 15.64 -13.57
CA THR A 366 1.53 15.44 -13.10
C THR A 366 1.51 14.48 -11.92
N ALA A 367 0.63 14.72 -10.96
CA ALA A 367 0.22 13.71 -9.99
C ALA A 367 -0.91 12.88 -10.60
N ARG A 368 -0.77 11.56 -10.56
CA ARG A 368 -1.69 10.59 -11.16
C ARG A 368 -2.26 9.69 -10.07
N LEU A 369 -3.58 9.55 -10.08
CA LEU A 369 -4.32 8.67 -9.18
C LEU A 369 -5.38 7.90 -9.95
N VAL A 370 -5.79 6.77 -9.40
CA VAL A 370 -6.94 6.00 -9.84
C VAL A 370 -8.04 6.12 -8.79
N VAL A 371 -9.21 6.59 -9.22
CA VAL A 371 -10.39 6.76 -8.37
C VAL A 371 -11.43 5.70 -8.75
N PRO A 372 -11.56 4.63 -7.96
CA PRO A 372 -12.51 3.56 -8.25
C PRO A 372 -13.89 3.85 -7.68
N THR A 373 -14.92 3.56 -8.47
CA THR A 373 -16.33 3.57 -8.06
C THR A 373 -16.92 2.16 -8.13
N PHE A 374 -18.16 1.97 -7.68
CA PHE A 374 -18.82 0.67 -7.79
C PHE A 374 -18.93 0.11 -9.23
N HIS A 375 -18.84 0.98 -10.24
CA HIS A 375 -19.09 0.61 -11.64
C HIS A 375 -17.97 1.00 -12.61
N GLU A 376 -16.97 1.75 -12.18
CA GLU A 376 -16.00 2.35 -13.08
C GLU A 376 -14.76 2.78 -12.31
N ALA A 377 -13.56 2.59 -12.87
CA ALA A 377 -12.34 3.20 -12.37
C ALA A 377 -11.96 4.37 -13.27
N PHE A 378 -11.63 5.51 -12.66
CA PHE A 378 -11.24 6.72 -13.36
C PHE A 378 -9.78 7.04 -13.11
N SER A 379 -9.10 7.53 -14.15
CA SER A 379 -7.82 8.24 -14.02
C SER A 379 -8.09 9.68 -13.61
N LEU A 380 -7.31 10.15 -12.65
CA LEU A 380 -7.24 11.54 -12.24
C LEU A 380 -5.81 12.02 -12.45
N ILE A 381 -5.63 12.98 -13.37
CA ILE A 381 -4.32 13.55 -13.73
C ILE A 381 -4.33 15.02 -13.36
N ILE A 382 -3.44 15.39 -12.44
CA ILE A 382 -3.38 16.72 -11.82
C ILE A 382 -2.02 17.34 -12.14
N PRO A 383 -1.95 18.41 -12.95
CA PRO A 383 -0.68 19.10 -13.25
C PRO A 383 -0.01 19.61 -11.97
N ILE A 384 1.29 19.44 -11.76
CA ILE A 384 1.99 19.87 -10.53
C ILE A 384 2.29 21.37 -10.56
N ASP A 385 2.89 21.83 -11.65
CA ASP A 385 3.38 23.20 -11.79
C ASP A 385 2.33 24.16 -12.40
N ASN A 386 1.14 23.64 -12.72
CA ASN A 386 0.07 24.42 -13.29
C ASN A 386 -1.12 24.48 -12.31
N TYR A 387 -1.42 25.70 -11.85
CA TYR A 387 -2.57 25.99 -10.99
C TYR A 387 -3.88 26.11 -11.78
N ASP A 388 -3.85 26.01 -13.11
CA ASP A 388 -5.04 25.92 -13.95
C ASP A 388 -5.77 24.60 -13.69
N LEU A 389 -6.93 24.72 -13.07
CA LEU A 389 -7.78 23.60 -12.70
C LEU A 389 -8.48 22.97 -13.91
N GLU A 390 -8.61 23.71 -15.02
CA GLU A 390 -9.16 23.19 -16.28
C GLU A 390 -8.19 22.20 -16.96
N ALA A 391 -6.91 22.23 -16.58
CA ALA A 391 -5.93 21.26 -17.03
C ALA A 391 -6.03 19.92 -16.29
N ILE A 392 -6.81 19.82 -15.20
CA ILE A 392 -7.07 18.55 -14.52
C ILE A 392 -7.89 17.65 -15.45
N ARG A 393 -7.39 16.44 -15.71
CA ARG A 393 -8.06 15.43 -16.53
C ARG A 393 -8.66 14.35 -15.66
N PHE A 394 -9.91 14.01 -15.95
CA PHE A 394 -10.64 12.94 -15.29
C PHE A 394 -11.30 12.07 -16.36
N GLN A 395 -10.83 10.83 -16.52
CA GLN A 395 -11.23 9.97 -17.63
C GLN A 395 -11.41 8.53 -17.17
N SER A 396 -12.45 7.88 -17.68
CA SER A 396 -12.68 6.44 -17.51
C SER A 396 -11.49 5.61 -17.96
N LEU A 397 -11.00 4.73 -17.08
CA LEU A 397 -9.98 3.73 -17.37
C LEU A 397 -10.61 2.36 -17.63
N LEU A 398 -11.54 1.97 -16.75
CA LEU A 398 -12.16 0.65 -16.74
C LEU A 398 -13.65 0.79 -16.43
N LYS A 399 -14.53 0.18 -17.23
CA LYS A 399 -15.97 0.07 -16.93
C LYS A 399 -16.31 -1.31 -16.37
N ALA A 400 -17.25 -1.40 -15.44
CA ALA A 400 -17.62 -2.64 -14.75
C ALA A 400 -18.39 -3.66 -15.61
N GLU A 401 -18.55 -3.42 -16.92
CA GLU A 401 -19.07 -4.44 -17.86
C GLU A 401 -18.22 -5.73 -17.85
N PHE A 402 -17.03 -5.71 -17.25
CA PHE A 402 -16.08 -6.83 -17.18
C PHE A 402 -16.15 -7.66 -15.89
N GLY A 403 -17.32 -7.76 -15.25
CA GLY A 403 -17.56 -8.60 -14.07
C GLY A 403 -17.00 -8.04 -12.76
N PHE A 404 -16.23 -6.94 -12.83
CA PHE A 404 -15.72 -6.20 -11.68
C PHE A 404 -16.87 -5.40 -11.07
N ALA A 405 -17.88 -6.08 -10.51
CA ALA A 405 -18.80 -5.41 -9.62
C ALA A 405 -17.95 -4.95 -8.43
N CYS A 406 -17.59 -3.67 -8.36
CA CYS A 406 -16.80 -3.13 -7.26
C CYS A 406 -17.54 -3.18 -5.90
N ASN A 407 -18.68 -3.88 -5.84
CA ASN A 407 -19.25 -4.49 -4.64
C ASN A 407 -18.32 -5.54 -4.00
N GLN A 408 -17.22 -5.93 -4.67
CA GLN A 408 -16.14 -6.72 -4.08
C GLN A 408 -15.65 -6.07 -2.78
N LYS A 409 -15.59 -6.87 -1.71
CA LYS A 409 -15.24 -6.39 -0.36
C LYS A 409 -13.82 -5.82 -0.27
N GLN A 410 -12.93 -6.18 -1.20
CA GLN A 410 -11.52 -5.76 -1.22
C GLN A 410 -11.03 -5.52 -2.65
N LEU A 411 -10.75 -4.26 -2.96
CA LEU A 411 -10.12 -3.82 -4.18
C LEU A 411 -8.96 -2.87 -3.86
N VAL A 412 -7.84 -3.04 -4.55
CA VAL A 412 -6.68 -2.13 -4.45
C VAL A 412 -6.23 -1.75 -5.84
N PHE A 413 -6.04 -0.44 -6.07
CA PHE A 413 -5.60 0.11 -7.35
C PHE A 413 -4.17 0.65 -7.21
N GLY A 414 -3.33 0.35 -8.19
CA GLY A 414 -2.09 1.08 -8.46
C GLY A 414 -2.22 1.95 -9.72
N HIS A 415 -1.11 2.33 -10.33
CA HIS A 415 -1.10 3.19 -11.52
C HIS A 415 -1.45 2.46 -12.82
N ARG A 416 -1.08 1.17 -12.93
CA ARG A 416 -1.32 0.39 -14.17
C ARG A 416 -2.20 -0.83 -13.96
N ARG A 417 -2.48 -1.17 -12.69
CA ARG A 417 -3.06 -2.45 -12.33
C ARG A 417 -4.01 -2.28 -11.17
N ALA A 418 -4.99 -3.17 -11.09
CA ALA A 418 -5.84 -3.34 -9.94
C ALA A 418 -5.89 -4.81 -9.60
N VAL A 419 -6.02 -5.06 -8.30
CA VAL A 419 -6.13 -6.40 -7.74
C VAL A 419 -7.36 -6.40 -6.86
N GLY A 420 -8.19 -7.42 -7.04
CA GLY A 420 -9.41 -7.59 -6.28
C GLY A 420 -9.52 -8.99 -5.73
N MET A 421 -10.27 -9.11 -4.64
CA MET A 421 -10.68 -10.40 -4.12
C MET A 421 -12.21 -10.46 -4.07
N GLU A 422 -12.75 -11.51 -4.67
CA GLU A 422 -14.18 -11.79 -4.67
C GLU A 422 -14.47 -13.11 -3.96
N ASP A 423 -15.57 -13.16 -3.23
CA ASP A 423 -16.16 -14.40 -2.76
C ASP A 423 -17.40 -14.68 -3.62
N TYR A 424 -17.35 -15.76 -4.38
CA TYR A 424 -18.46 -16.20 -5.21
C TYR A 424 -18.79 -17.65 -4.87
N ARG A 425 -19.96 -17.84 -4.24
CA ARG A 425 -20.49 -19.15 -3.80
C ARG A 425 -19.52 -19.92 -2.87
N GLY A 426 -18.84 -19.20 -1.96
CA GLY A 426 -17.90 -19.80 -1.02
C GLY A 426 -16.56 -20.16 -1.63
N LYS A 427 -16.29 -19.72 -2.86
CA LYS A 427 -14.97 -19.79 -3.49
C LYS A 427 -14.40 -18.39 -3.61
N HIS A 428 -13.14 -18.25 -3.25
CA HIS A 428 -12.43 -17.00 -3.42
C HIS A 428 -11.80 -16.92 -4.81
N PHE A 429 -11.93 -15.75 -5.43
CA PHE A 429 -11.34 -15.45 -6.73
C PHE A 429 -10.41 -14.25 -6.59
N LEU A 430 -9.21 -14.38 -7.14
CA LEU A 430 -8.32 -13.26 -7.34
C LEU A 430 -8.64 -12.67 -8.71
N SER A 431 -9.02 -11.40 -8.72
CA SER A 431 -9.26 -10.65 -9.95
C SER A 431 -8.11 -9.70 -10.21
N ALA A 432 -7.73 -9.62 -11.48
CA ALA A 432 -6.61 -8.84 -11.97
C ALA A 432 -7.09 -7.97 -13.11
N ALA A 433 -6.84 -6.67 -13.02
CA ALA A 433 -7.06 -5.76 -14.14
C ALA A 433 -5.77 -5.03 -14.48
N GLN A 434 -5.48 -4.92 -15.77
CA GLN A 434 -4.40 -4.09 -16.29
C GLN A 434 -4.98 -3.02 -17.23
N TYR A 435 -4.54 -1.79 -17.05
CA TYR A 435 -5.01 -0.62 -17.76
C TYR A 435 -3.89 0.38 -18.01
N ARG A 436 -4.18 1.41 -18.79
CA ARG A 436 -3.25 2.48 -19.11
C ARG A 436 -3.85 3.84 -18.91
N PHE A 437 -3.03 4.76 -18.46
CA PHE A 437 -3.39 6.16 -18.43
C PHE A 437 -3.45 6.75 -19.85
N PRO A 438 -4.35 7.70 -20.10
CA PRO A 438 -4.40 8.44 -21.36
C PRO A 438 -3.04 9.04 -21.71
N GLY A 439 -2.56 8.79 -22.93
CA GLY A 439 -1.29 9.31 -23.44
C GLY A 439 -0.08 8.38 -23.25
N GLU A 440 -0.22 7.22 -22.60
CA GLU A 440 0.86 6.21 -22.56
C GLU A 440 0.91 5.41 -23.89
N THR A 441 2.09 5.35 -24.53
CA THR A 441 2.27 4.88 -25.92
C THR A 441 2.57 3.39 -26.09
N THR A 442 2.81 2.63 -25.02
CA THR A 442 3.29 1.24 -25.12
C THR A 442 2.14 0.25 -25.39
N ALA A 443 2.09 -0.42 -26.56
CA ALA A 443 1.21 -1.58 -26.93
C ALA A 443 -0.35 -1.34 -26.94
N PRO A 444 -1.23 -2.27 -27.42
CA PRO A 444 -2.60 -1.94 -27.81
C PRO A 444 -3.52 -1.60 -26.62
N TYR A 445 -4.46 -0.68 -26.87
CA TYR A 445 -5.24 0.13 -25.89
C TYR A 445 -6.29 -0.63 -25.06
N SER A 446 -6.52 -1.93 -25.32
CA SER A 446 -7.60 -2.66 -24.67
C SER A 446 -7.21 -3.07 -23.24
N PRO A 447 -7.98 -2.68 -22.20
CA PRO A 447 -7.75 -3.17 -20.85
C PRO A 447 -7.85 -4.70 -20.84
N LYS A 448 -6.90 -5.34 -20.16
CA LYS A 448 -6.87 -6.80 -20.01
C LYS A 448 -7.42 -7.13 -18.63
N PHE A 449 -8.43 -7.98 -18.61
CA PHE A 449 -9.01 -8.52 -17.38
C PHE A 449 -8.74 -10.01 -17.31
N GLN A 450 -8.31 -10.45 -16.14
CA GLN A 450 -8.10 -11.87 -15.87
C GLN A 450 -8.74 -12.22 -14.53
N TRP A 451 -9.48 -13.32 -14.55
CA TRP A 451 -10.14 -13.91 -13.40
C TRP A 451 -9.49 -15.25 -13.15
N GLN A 452 -8.96 -15.46 -11.94
CA GLN A 452 -8.34 -16.72 -11.61
C GLN A 452 -8.90 -17.27 -10.31
N PRO A 453 -9.36 -18.54 -10.31
CA PRO A 453 -9.80 -19.18 -9.09
C PRO A 453 -8.62 -19.26 -8.11
N HIS A 454 -8.94 -19.02 -6.85
CA HIS A 454 -7.99 -19.00 -5.75
C HIS A 454 -8.39 -20.06 -4.72
N ASP A 455 -7.97 -21.30 -4.98
CA ASP A 455 -8.43 -22.50 -4.25
C ASP A 455 -7.78 -22.67 -2.86
N THR A 456 -6.82 -21.83 -2.47
CA THR A 456 -6.03 -22.03 -1.23
C THR A 456 -6.70 -21.51 0.04
N PHE A 457 -7.94 -21.05 -0.04
CA PHE A 457 -8.70 -20.73 1.16
C PHE A 457 -9.39 -21.97 1.69
N ASP A 458 -9.04 -22.35 2.92
CA ASP A 458 -9.82 -23.31 3.69
C ASP A 458 -11.06 -22.58 4.24
N PRO A 459 -12.26 -22.85 3.70
CA PRO A 459 -13.49 -22.21 4.14
C PRO A 459 -13.89 -22.65 5.56
N THR A 460 -13.21 -23.65 6.14
CA THR A 460 -13.53 -24.17 7.49
C THR A 460 -13.08 -23.26 8.63
N SER A 461 -12.31 -22.18 8.36
CA SER A 461 -12.15 -21.05 9.28
C SER A 461 -13.44 -20.19 9.30
N THR A 462 -14.51 -20.80 9.80
CA THR A 462 -15.95 -20.57 9.62
C THR A 462 -16.55 -19.28 10.18
N ASN A 463 -15.83 -18.16 10.27
CA ASN A 463 -16.43 -16.88 10.69
C ASN A 463 -15.93 -15.67 9.88
N PHE A 464 -16.12 -15.70 8.55
CA PHE A 464 -15.74 -14.62 7.61
C PHE A 464 -16.54 -13.30 7.70
N ASN A 465 -17.18 -13.02 8.84
CA ASN A 465 -17.62 -11.66 9.14
C ASN A 465 -16.45 -10.72 9.45
N PHE A 466 -15.22 -11.23 9.50
CA PHE A 466 -14.03 -10.45 9.74
C PHE A 466 -13.45 -9.84 8.45
N THR A 467 -13.20 -8.53 8.50
CA THR A 467 -12.49 -7.74 7.49
C THR A 467 -11.10 -8.32 7.24
N THR A 468 -10.90 -9.01 6.13
CA THR A 468 -9.55 -9.23 5.58
C THR A 468 -9.03 -7.93 4.97
N HIS A 469 -7.72 -7.81 4.85
CA HIS A 469 -7.04 -6.69 4.22
C HIS A 469 -6.29 -7.19 3.00
N LEU A 470 -6.53 -6.57 1.85
CA LEU A 470 -5.78 -6.77 0.62
C LEU A 470 -4.83 -5.58 0.46
N LEU A 471 -3.56 -5.86 0.20
CA LEU A 471 -2.51 -4.88 -0.03
C LEU A 471 -1.87 -5.15 -1.39
N TYR A 472 -1.46 -4.08 -2.07
CA TYR A 472 -0.77 -4.16 -3.36
C TYR A 472 0.33 -3.10 -3.44
N ASP A 473 1.56 -3.55 -3.70
CA ASP A 473 2.68 -2.67 -4.03
C ASP A 473 2.91 -2.67 -5.55
N GLN A 474 2.64 -1.53 -6.17
CA GLN A 474 2.73 -1.37 -7.62
C GLN A 474 4.15 -1.41 -8.18
N TYR A 475 5.17 -1.16 -7.35
CA TYR A 475 6.57 -1.10 -7.79
C TYR A 475 7.16 -2.51 -7.94
N THR A 476 6.83 -3.40 -7.01
CA THR A 476 7.27 -4.81 -7.02
C THR A 476 6.23 -5.77 -7.56
N ASN A 477 4.98 -5.33 -7.71
CA ASN A 477 3.81 -6.16 -8.04
C ASN A 477 3.57 -7.28 -7.04
N ARG A 478 3.81 -6.96 -5.76
CA ARG A 478 3.50 -7.84 -4.64
C ARG A 478 2.07 -7.61 -4.19
N ILE A 479 1.36 -8.71 -4.01
CA ILE A 479 -0.01 -8.74 -3.48
C ILE A 479 0.04 -9.52 -2.19
N VAL A 480 -0.51 -8.93 -1.15
CA VAL A 480 -0.50 -9.49 0.19
C VAL A 480 -1.90 -9.42 0.76
N GLN A 481 -2.36 -10.54 1.30
CA GLN A 481 -3.60 -10.59 2.05
C GLN A 481 -3.30 -10.95 3.50
N THR A 482 -4.06 -10.37 4.42
CA THR A 482 -4.00 -10.70 5.85
C THR A 482 -5.38 -10.55 6.49
N ASP A 483 -5.58 -11.11 7.68
CA ASP A 483 -6.80 -10.91 8.46
C ASP A 483 -6.70 -9.66 9.36
N HIS A 484 -7.81 -9.20 9.91
CA HIS A 484 -7.84 -8.09 10.86
C HIS A 484 -7.03 -8.30 12.15
N ARG A 485 -6.48 -9.49 12.42
CA ARG A 485 -5.64 -9.78 13.60
C ARG A 485 -4.18 -10.05 13.25
N MET A 486 -3.82 -9.89 11.98
CA MET A 486 -2.49 -10.20 11.46
C MET A 486 -2.02 -11.60 11.88
N SER A 487 -2.90 -12.60 11.86
CA SER A 487 -2.54 -13.97 12.26
C SER A 487 -1.67 -14.66 11.20
N TYR A 488 -1.74 -14.20 9.95
CA TYR A 488 -0.97 -14.71 8.82
C TYR A 488 -0.88 -13.68 7.68
N PHE A 489 0.06 -13.91 6.77
CA PHE A 489 0.12 -13.27 5.47
C PHE A 489 -0.03 -14.32 4.37
N ILE A 490 -0.84 -14.04 3.36
CA ILE A 490 -0.90 -14.81 2.11
C ILE A 490 -0.22 -13.98 1.04
N MET A 491 0.90 -14.48 0.53
CA MET A 491 1.64 -13.88 -0.58
C MET A 491 1.15 -14.50 -1.88
N VAL A 492 0.80 -13.67 -2.86
CA VAL A 492 0.40 -14.16 -4.19
C VAL A 492 1.56 -14.02 -5.17
N SER A 493 1.94 -15.13 -5.81
CA SER A 493 2.97 -15.13 -6.84
C SER A 493 2.45 -14.55 -8.15
N SER A 494 3.08 -13.49 -8.62
CA SER A 494 2.71 -12.79 -9.85
C SER A 494 3.48 -13.22 -11.09
N TYR A 495 4.55 -14.03 -10.93
CA TYR A 495 5.45 -14.36 -12.04
C TYR A 495 5.40 -15.84 -12.41
N ALA A 496 5.23 -16.08 -13.71
CA ALA A 496 5.96 -17.18 -14.30
C ALA A 496 7.44 -16.87 -14.12
N SER A 497 8.11 -17.57 -13.22
CA SER A 497 9.55 -17.70 -13.32
C SER A 497 9.80 -18.10 -14.77
N HIS A 498 10.34 -17.17 -15.57
CA HIS A 498 11.22 -17.57 -16.64
C HIS A 498 12.43 -18.15 -15.90
N THR A 499 12.27 -19.36 -15.35
CA THR A 499 13.39 -20.28 -15.24
C THR A 499 13.81 -20.48 -16.67
N VAL A 500 14.67 -19.57 -17.14
CA VAL A 500 15.66 -19.91 -18.14
C VAL A 500 16.34 -21.10 -17.51
N ASP A 501 15.92 -22.28 -17.92
CA ASP A 501 16.49 -23.54 -17.50
C ASP A 501 18.01 -23.37 -17.61
N PRO A 502 18.78 -23.30 -16.50
CA PRO A 502 20.19 -22.96 -16.56
C PRO A 502 20.97 -24.00 -17.39
N GLY A 503 20.38 -25.19 -17.61
CA GLY A 503 20.88 -26.21 -18.53
C GLY A 503 20.70 -25.92 -20.04
N LYS A 504 19.83 -24.98 -20.44
CA LYS A 504 19.59 -24.64 -21.87
C LYS A 504 20.30 -23.37 -22.34
N SER A 505 20.79 -22.53 -21.42
CA SER A 505 21.57 -21.33 -21.79
C SER A 505 23.00 -21.65 -22.25
N SER A 506 23.56 -22.80 -21.85
CA SER A 506 24.90 -23.24 -22.30
C SER A 506 24.88 -23.87 -23.70
N VAL A 507 23.74 -24.44 -24.14
CA VAL A 507 23.59 -25.05 -25.46
C VAL A 507 23.50 -23.99 -26.57
N LEU A 508 22.78 -22.88 -26.33
CA LEU A 508 22.72 -21.75 -27.28
C LEU A 508 24.08 -21.05 -27.47
N SER A 509 24.98 -21.12 -26.48
CA SER A 509 26.33 -20.57 -26.58
C SER A 509 27.27 -21.46 -27.41
N SER A 510 27.03 -22.77 -27.46
CA SER A 510 27.86 -23.74 -28.20
C SER A 510 27.35 -24.04 -29.61
N GLU A 511 26.04 -23.89 -29.88
CA GLU A 511 25.50 -24.03 -31.24
C GLU A 511 25.79 -22.83 -32.15
N ILE A 512 25.91 -21.61 -31.61
CA ILE A 512 26.30 -20.43 -32.40
C ILE A 512 27.79 -20.50 -32.82
N GLN A 513 28.60 -21.38 -32.20
CA GLN A 513 29.96 -21.66 -32.67
C GLN A 513 30.02 -22.67 -33.83
N LYS A 514 28.94 -23.38 -34.16
CA LYS A 514 28.91 -24.41 -35.21
C LYS A 514 28.23 -24.00 -36.52
N ILE A 515 27.53 -22.87 -36.57
CA ILE A 515 26.83 -22.38 -37.79
C ILE A 515 27.63 -21.24 -38.45
N GLY A 516 28.93 -21.46 -38.62
CA GLY A 516 29.86 -20.47 -39.16
C GLY A 516 30.62 -20.97 -40.37
N SER A 517 30.03 -21.78 -41.26
CA SER A 517 30.63 -22.17 -42.55
C SER A 517 29.61 -22.89 -43.46
N ALA A 518 28.75 -22.16 -44.18
CA ALA A 518 28.16 -22.65 -45.43
C ALA A 518 27.63 -21.47 -46.28
N PRO A 519 27.89 -21.44 -47.59
CA PRO A 519 27.49 -20.34 -48.46
C PRO A 519 26.06 -20.51 -48.98
N TRP A 520 25.47 -19.36 -49.28
CA TRP A 520 24.12 -19.17 -49.81
C TRP A 520 23.94 -19.88 -51.16
N TYR A 521 22.82 -20.58 -51.34
CA TYR A 521 22.35 -21.01 -52.64
C TYR A 521 20.88 -20.65 -52.84
N ASN A 522 20.58 -20.18 -54.04
CA ASN A 522 19.31 -19.66 -54.51
C ASN A 522 18.20 -20.70 -54.49
N GLY A 523 16.99 -20.22 -54.25
CA GLY A 523 15.77 -21.00 -54.39
C GLY A 523 15.36 -21.19 -55.85
N GLU A 524 14.62 -22.26 -56.08
CA GLU A 524 13.58 -22.36 -57.09
C GLU A 524 12.48 -23.32 -56.57
N SER A 525 11.27 -22.93 -56.93
CA SER A 525 9.94 -23.56 -56.87
C SER A 525 9.84 -25.10 -56.87
N GLU A 526 8.84 -25.65 -56.17
CA GLU A 526 7.60 -26.19 -56.78
C GLU A 526 6.64 -26.82 -55.74
N SER A 527 5.39 -26.91 -56.19
CA SER A 527 4.14 -27.37 -55.57
C SER A 527 4.01 -28.89 -55.37
N GLU A 528 3.12 -29.31 -54.45
CA GLU A 528 2.06 -30.34 -54.60
C GLU A 528 1.63 -30.83 -53.19
N VAL A 529 0.37 -30.64 -52.78
CA VAL A 529 -0.78 -31.58 -52.89
C VAL A 529 -0.47 -32.98 -52.34
N GLY A 530 -1.13 -33.33 -51.23
CA GLY A 530 -1.09 -34.67 -50.65
C GLY A 530 -2.10 -34.87 -49.52
N SER A 531 -3.31 -35.30 -49.90
CA SER A 531 -4.39 -35.79 -49.05
C SER A 531 -4.20 -37.25 -48.63
N GLY A 532 -4.61 -37.62 -47.41
CA GLY A 532 -4.84 -39.00 -46.95
C GLY A 532 -5.24 -39.02 -45.47
N SER A 533 -6.52 -39.23 -45.13
CA SER A 533 -7.17 -40.53 -44.83
C SER A 533 -6.54 -41.22 -43.60
N SER A 534 -7.16 -41.09 -42.43
CA SER A 534 -8.06 -42.08 -41.79
C SER A 534 -7.32 -43.29 -41.20
N GLU A 535 -7.40 -43.47 -39.89
CA GLU A 535 -7.61 -44.81 -39.31
C GLU A 535 -8.12 -44.73 -37.86
N GLU A 536 -9.10 -45.58 -37.60
CA GLU A 536 -9.79 -45.82 -36.34
C GLU A 536 -8.89 -46.58 -35.35
N GLY A 537 -9.11 -46.37 -34.06
CA GLY A 537 -8.52 -47.19 -32.99
C GLY A 537 -9.46 -47.28 -31.79
N LYS A 538 -10.22 -48.39 -31.74
CA LYS A 538 -11.02 -48.87 -30.61
C LYS A 538 -10.14 -49.51 -29.53
N GLY A 539 -10.67 -49.52 -28.30
CA GLY A 539 -10.33 -50.47 -27.23
C GLY A 539 -10.03 -49.73 -25.92
N GLU A 540 -10.41 -50.21 -24.74
CA GLU A 540 -11.21 -51.35 -24.32
C GLU A 540 -11.51 -51.10 -22.84
N GLU A 541 -12.69 -51.53 -22.37
CA GLU A 541 -13.12 -51.53 -20.98
C GLU A 541 -12.28 -52.49 -20.13
N LYS A 542 -11.98 -52.12 -18.88
CA LYS A 542 -11.72 -53.08 -17.80
C LYS A 542 -12.31 -52.58 -16.48
N GLU A 543 -13.36 -53.27 -16.07
CA GLU A 543 -13.87 -53.37 -14.70
C GLU A 543 -12.98 -54.28 -13.83
N GLY A 544 -13.13 -54.14 -12.52
CA GLY A 544 -12.56 -54.98 -11.46
C GLY A 544 -11.89 -54.10 -10.40
N GLY A 545 -12.16 -54.21 -9.11
CA GLY A 545 -12.99 -55.10 -8.32
C GLY A 545 -12.64 -54.87 -6.84
N ASP A 546 -13.65 -55.02 -5.99
CA ASP A 546 -13.66 -55.50 -4.60
C ASP A 546 -12.85 -54.81 -3.48
N GLU A 547 -13.65 -54.34 -2.51
CA GLU A 547 -13.63 -54.66 -1.07
C GLU A 547 -12.29 -54.75 -0.31
N GLU A 548 -12.17 -53.95 0.76
CA GLU A 548 -11.85 -54.49 2.09
C GLU A 548 -12.29 -53.54 3.20
N GLU A 549 -13.13 -54.06 4.09
CA GLU A 549 -13.51 -53.51 5.38
C GLU A 549 -12.35 -53.66 6.39
N GLY A 550 -12.25 -52.73 7.33
CA GLY A 550 -11.31 -52.81 8.45
C GLY A 550 -11.80 -51.95 9.62
N GLU A 551 -12.65 -52.55 10.46
CA GLU A 551 -12.88 -52.12 11.84
C GLU A 551 -11.73 -52.62 12.72
N GLU A 552 -11.18 -51.78 13.61
CA GLU A 552 -10.63 -52.26 14.88
C GLU A 552 -10.49 -51.13 15.92
N GLU A 553 -11.28 -51.30 16.99
CA GLU A 553 -10.93 -51.22 18.42
C GLU A 553 -10.26 -49.98 19.07
N THR A 554 -11.08 -49.35 19.93
CA THR A 554 -10.91 -49.13 21.39
C THR A 554 -9.51 -49.04 22.01
N GLY A 555 -9.31 -47.97 22.80
CA GLY A 555 -8.29 -47.90 23.84
C GLY A 555 -8.57 -46.75 24.81
N GLU A 556 -9.44 -47.01 25.81
CA GLU A 556 -9.45 -46.28 27.08
C GLU A 556 -8.24 -46.76 27.89
N GLU A 557 -7.39 -45.85 28.37
CA GLU A 557 -6.63 -46.08 29.59
C GLU A 557 -6.44 -44.77 30.36
N ARG A 558 -6.57 -44.93 31.66
CA ARG A 558 -6.74 -43.96 32.72
C ARG A 558 -5.53 -44.19 33.62
N GLU A 559 -4.76 -43.16 33.95
CA GLU A 559 -3.90 -43.23 35.12
C GLU A 559 -3.80 -41.85 35.79
N GLU A 560 -4.34 -41.85 37.00
CA GLU A 560 -4.15 -40.88 38.07
C GLU A 560 -2.74 -41.09 38.62
N GLU A 561 -1.97 -40.04 38.91
CA GLU A 561 -0.98 -40.14 39.97
C GLU A 561 -0.73 -38.81 40.67
N GLU A 562 -0.51 -38.95 41.96
CA GLU A 562 -0.69 -37.98 43.02
C GLU A 562 0.57 -37.14 43.29
N THR A 563 0.31 -36.03 43.98
CA THR A 563 1.12 -35.40 45.05
C THR A 563 2.61 -35.74 45.17
N ASN A 564 3.44 -34.70 45.22
CA ASN A 564 4.43 -34.57 46.29
C ASN A 564 4.64 -33.09 46.66
N SER A 565 4.35 -32.82 47.93
CA SER A 565 4.93 -31.77 48.75
C SER A 565 6.46 -31.90 48.81
N ASP A 566 7.16 -30.80 49.06
CA ASP A 566 8.03 -30.68 50.22
C ASP A 566 8.58 -29.24 50.33
N ASP A 567 8.58 -28.79 51.58
CA ASP A 567 9.22 -27.62 52.17
C ASP A 567 10.75 -27.62 51.86
N ASP A 568 11.54 -26.55 51.93
CA ASP A 568 11.83 -25.71 53.09
C ASP A 568 12.89 -24.65 52.70
N ASP A 569 13.10 -23.71 53.61
CA ASP A 569 14.29 -22.88 53.84
C ASP A 569 14.48 -21.53 53.12
N ALA A 570 14.10 -20.49 53.88
CA ALA A 570 14.70 -19.16 53.91
C ALA A 570 16.18 -19.20 54.37
N PRO A 571 16.96 -18.11 54.21
CA PRO A 571 16.93 -17.10 55.27
C PRO A 571 17.02 -15.64 54.81
N SER A 572 16.47 -14.80 55.68
CA SER A 572 16.57 -13.35 55.79
C SER A 572 18.00 -12.79 55.79
N VAL A 573 18.19 -11.61 55.15
CA VAL A 573 19.07 -10.56 55.68
C VAL A 573 18.41 -9.19 55.50
N VAL A 574 18.46 -8.48 56.63
CA VAL A 574 18.04 -7.14 57.03
C VAL A 574 18.85 -6.05 56.31
N GLU A 575 18.23 -4.91 55.94
CA GLU A 575 18.66 -3.60 56.47
C GLU A 575 17.68 -2.45 56.15
N ASP A 576 17.48 -1.68 57.21
CA ASP A 576 16.74 -0.44 57.41
C ASP A 576 17.15 0.71 56.47
N THR A 577 16.23 1.64 56.21
CA THR A 577 16.34 3.02 56.73
C THR A 577 15.12 3.90 56.39
N THR A 578 14.35 4.21 57.44
CA THR A 578 13.85 5.54 57.89
C THR A 578 13.00 6.44 56.97
N ASP A 579 11.72 6.57 57.37
CA ASP A 579 11.05 7.77 57.92
C ASP A 579 11.27 9.17 57.28
N ASP A 580 10.17 9.78 56.81
CA ASP A 580 9.60 11.06 57.30
C ASP A 580 8.28 11.34 56.53
N LYS A 581 7.10 11.25 57.17
CA LYS A 581 6.36 12.27 57.94
C LYS A 581 5.59 13.33 57.12
N ASN A 582 4.28 13.28 57.36
CA ASN A 582 3.33 14.39 57.59
C ASN A 582 2.88 15.26 56.41
N GLY A 583 1.56 15.48 56.38
CA GLY A 583 0.95 16.61 55.70
C GLY A 583 -0.53 16.39 55.41
N ASP A 584 -1.35 16.49 56.45
CA ASP A 584 -2.76 16.84 56.33
C ASP A 584 -2.93 18.08 55.43
N ASP A 585 -4.00 18.15 54.63
CA ASP A 585 -4.93 19.30 54.71
C ASP A 585 -6.13 19.22 53.74
N GLU A 586 -7.26 19.60 54.34
CA GLU A 586 -8.38 20.38 53.78
C GLU A 586 -9.38 19.76 52.78
N LYS A 587 -10.49 19.32 53.39
CA LYS A 587 -11.85 19.52 52.90
C LYS A 587 -12.08 20.95 52.40
N LEU A 588 -12.61 21.09 51.18
CA LEU A 588 -13.40 22.25 50.81
C LEU A 588 -14.74 21.82 50.22
N ASP A 589 -15.79 22.13 50.98
CA ASP A 589 -17.15 22.35 50.53
C ASP A 589 -17.17 23.40 49.41
N SER A 590 -17.88 23.10 48.33
CA SER A 590 -18.58 24.16 47.58
C SER A 590 -19.86 23.59 46.99
N GLY A 591 -20.96 23.91 47.65
CA GLY A 591 -22.28 23.90 47.03
C GLY A 591 -22.37 25.03 46.02
N PHE A 592 -22.87 24.72 44.84
CA PHE A 592 -23.46 25.70 43.94
C PHE A 592 -24.83 25.17 43.54
N ASP A 593 -25.83 25.87 44.05
CA ASP A 593 -27.24 25.82 43.69
C ASP A 593 -27.52 27.03 42.78
N GLU A 594 -28.68 27.01 42.11
CA GLU A 594 -29.15 27.91 41.04
C GLU A 594 -28.65 27.55 39.63
N GLY A 595 -29.49 27.32 38.63
CA GLY A 595 -30.92 27.54 38.48
C GLY A 595 -31.20 27.82 37.00
N VAL A 596 -32.45 27.58 36.58
CA VAL A 596 -33.04 27.95 35.28
C VAL A 596 -32.79 26.97 34.12
N LEU A 597 -33.67 25.97 34.00
CA LEU A 597 -34.13 25.48 32.70
C LEU A 597 -35.64 25.68 32.61
N SER A 598 -35.99 26.60 31.72
CA SER A 598 -37.34 26.97 31.32
C SER A 598 -38.07 25.84 30.62
N ASP A 599 -39.36 25.77 30.93
CA ASP A 599 -40.39 24.94 30.31
C ASP A 599 -40.28 24.85 28.78
N ARG A 600 -40.50 23.62 28.33
CA ARG A 600 -40.68 23.25 26.93
C ARG A 600 -42.13 22.79 26.79
N GLY A 601 -42.86 23.44 25.88
CA GLY A 601 -44.01 22.85 25.23
C GLY A 601 -45.29 23.61 25.44
N GLU A 602 -45.67 24.40 24.44
CA GLU A 602 -47.05 24.37 23.97
C GLU A 602 -47.11 24.65 22.47
N SER A 603 -47.86 23.77 21.83
CA SER A 603 -48.13 23.62 20.41
C SER A 603 -49.29 24.49 19.93
N ASN A 604 -49.34 24.65 18.60
CA ASN A 604 -50.45 25.10 17.76
C ASN A 604 -50.54 26.61 17.49
N ALA A 605 -50.42 27.00 16.22
CA ALA A 605 -51.60 27.28 15.40
C ALA A 605 -51.20 27.58 13.94
N LEU A 606 -51.94 26.97 13.03
CA LEU A 606 -52.14 27.36 11.64
C LEU A 606 -52.57 28.82 11.53
N VAL A 607 -51.97 29.59 10.61
CA VAL A 607 -52.66 30.65 9.88
C VAL A 607 -52.07 30.69 8.46
N ASP A 608 -52.93 30.40 7.49
CA ASP A 608 -52.79 30.74 6.08
C ASP A 608 -52.71 32.26 5.90
N GLU A 609 -51.83 32.76 5.03
CA GLU A 609 -52.14 33.96 4.26
C GLU A 609 -51.32 34.00 2.97
N ASP A 610 -52.05 33.83 1.86
CA ASP A 610 -51.69 34.23 0.50
C ASP A 610 -51.51 35.74 0.40
N THR A 611 -50.52 36.20 -0.39
CA THR A 611 -50.41 37.46 -1.18
C THR A 611 -48.92 37.78 -1.37
N GLU A 612 -48.40 38.35 -2.44
CA GLU A 612 -48.83 38.66 -3.80
C GLU A 612 -47.53 38.95 -4.59
N GLU A 613 -47.65 38.84 -5.91
CA GLU A 613 -46.80 39.29 -7.02
C GLU A 613 -45.93 40.56 -6.85
N SER A 614 -45.04 40.72 -7.85
CA SER A 614 -44.24 41.90 -8.31
C SER A 614 -42.81 42.01 -7.73
N GLU A 615 -41.72 42.11 -8.51
CA GLU A 615 -41.42 42.40 -9.93
C GLU A 615 -40.17 41.63 -10.37
#